data_AF-A0A9W9YF51-F1
#
_entry.id   AF-A0A9W9YF51-F1
#
_cell.length_a   1.000
_cell.length_b   1.000
_cell.length_c   1.000
_cell.angle_alpha   90.00
_cell.angle_beta   90.00
_cell.angle_gamma   90.00
#
_symmetry.space_group_name_H-M   'P 1'
#
loop_
_entity.id
_entity.type
_entity.pdbx_description
1 polymer ?
#
loop_
_entity_poly.entity_id
_entity_poly.type
_entity_poly.pdbx_seq_one_letter_code
_entity_poly.pdbx_strand_id
1 'polypeptide(L)'
;MGDDINAALVYHYKALEIRLKLLGNHADTALSSYCLGNTESAVNNHAGALQSHQRALDIRMKLLGDHTDTVTAYLAVIADLGKLGDTGRMKELKLKCDEMQRPFS
;
A
#
# COMPACT_ATOMS: atom_id res chain seq x y z
N MET A 1 -19.32 -5.08 14.93
CA MET A 1 -18.16 -5.63 14.19
C MET A 1 -18.16 -5.23 12.72
N GLY A 2 -19.25 -5.38 11.95
CA GLY A 2 -19.31 -4.86 10.57
C GLY A 2 -19.37 -3.33 10.47
N ASP A 3 -20.12 -2.67 11.37
CA ASP A 3 -20.28 -1.21 11.37
C ASP A 3 -19.00 -0.45 11.74
N ASP A 4 -18.19 -1.03 12.63
CA ASP A 4 -16.93 -0.45 13.09
C ASP A 4 -15.89 -0.39 11.96
N ILE A 5 -15.84 -1.43 11.12
CA ILE A 5 -14.90 -1.50 9.99
C ILE A 5 -15.32 -0.54 8.87
N ASN A 6 -16.62 -0.40 8.62
CA ASN A 6 -17.16 0.59 7.69
C ASN A 6 -16.84 2.03 8.15
N ALA A 7 -16.94 2.30 9.46
CA ALA A 7 -16.53 3.59 10.02
C ALA A 7 -15.02 3.83 9.84
N ALA A 8 -14.18 2.82 10.11
CA ALA A 8 -12.73 2.91 9.92
C ALA A 8 -12.34 3.25 8.48
N LEU A 9 -12.99 2.63 7.48
CA LEU A 9 -12.79 2.96 6.07
C LEU A 9 -13.07 4.44 5.79
N VAL A 10 -14.23 4.94 6.24
CA VAL A 10 -14.61 6.34 6.03
C VAL A 10 -13.59 7.30 6.66
N TYR A 11 -13.09 7.00 7.86
CA TYR A 11 -12.08 7.83 8.50
C TYR A 11 -10.74 7.80 7.77
N HIS A 12 -10.28 6.63 7.33
CA HIS A 12 -9.05 6.51 6.55
C HIS A 12 -9.13 7.22 5.20
N TYR A 13 -10.27 7.13 4.51
CA TYR A 13 -10.53 7.87 3.27
C TYR A 13 -10.47 9.39 3.49
N LYS A 14 -11.17 9.91 4.50
CA LYS A 14 -11.14 11.35 4.83
C LYS A 14 -9.74 11.84 5.20
N ALA A 15 -9.03 11.08 6.02
CA ALA A 15 -7.66 11.41 6.42
C ALA A 15 -6.72 11.43 5.22
N LEU A 16 -6.86 10.46 4.29
CA LEU A 16 -6.09 10.43 3.05
C LEU A 16 -6.39 11.64 2.17
N GLU A 17 -7.66 12.00 2.00
CA GLU A 17 -8.05 13.16 1.18
C GLU A 17 -7.44 14.47 1.72
N ILE A 18 -7.52 14.69 3.04
CA ILE A 18 -6.96 15.88 3.69
C ILE A 18 -5.44 15.91 3.51
N ARG A 19 -4.74 14.80 3.80
CA ARG A 19 -3.28 14.73 3.66
C ARG A 19 -2.83 14.88 2.22
N LEU A 20 -3.57 14.35 1.25
CA LEU A 20 -3.26 14.52 -0.16
C LEU A 20 -3.38 16.00 -0.58
N LYS A 21 -4.44 16.69 -0.13
CA LYS A 21 -4.63 18.13 -0.41
C LYS A 21 -3.58 19.01 0.23
N LEU A 22 -3.16 18.70 1.45
CA LEU A 22 -2.24 19.55 2.22
C LEU A 22 -0.76 19.23 1.99
N LEU A 23 -0.42 17.95 1.81
CA LEU A 23 0.97 17.46 1.80
C LEU A 23 1.38 16.87 0.45
N GLY A 24 0.44 16.44 -0.39
CA GLY A 24 0.74 15.74 -1.63
C GLY A 24 1.51 14.44 -1.38
N ASN A 25 2.63 14.25 -2.08
CA ASN A 25 3.53 13.10 -1.90
C ASN A 25 4.37 13.27 -0.63
N HIS A 26 3.82 12.81 0.50
CA HIS A 26 4.44 12.87 1.81
C HIS A 26 4.37 11.52 2.53
N ALA A 27 5.28 11.27 3.48
CA ALA A 27 5.33 10.04 4.27
C ALA A 27 3.99 9.75 4.97
N ASP A 28 3.33 10.77 5.52
CA ASP A 28 2.00 10.64 6.14
C ASP A 28 0.89 10.29 5.14
N THR A 29 0.97 10.79 3.91
CA THR A 29 0.03 10.43 2.84
C THR A 29 0.22 8.97 2.44
N ALA A 30 1.48 8.50 2.37
CA ALA A 30 1.78 7.09 2.14
C ALA A 30 1.27 6.20 3.28
N LEU A 31 1.48 6.61 4.54
CA LEU A 31 0.99 5.89 5.71
C LEU A 31 -0.54 5.81 5.71
N SER A 32 -1.24 6.91 5.42
CA SER A 32 -2.70 6.91 5.26
C SER A 32 -3.18 5.93 4.20
N SER A 33 -2.54 5.94 3.02
CA SER A 33 -2.89 5.05 1.91
C SER A 33 -2.66 3.59 2.31
N TYR A 34 -1.57 3.31 3.04
CA TYR A 34 -1.26 1.98 3.53
C TYR A 34 -2.29 1.47 4.56
N CYS A 35 -2.66 2.29 5.54
CA CYS A 35 -3.69 1.93 6.53
C CYS A 35 -5.06 1.70 5.88
N LEU A 36 -5.41 2.49 4.86
CA LEU A 36 -6.63 2.30 4.09
C LEU A 36 -6.61 0.93 3.40
N GLY A 37 -5.51 0.57 2.74
CA GLY A 37 -5.38 -0.73 2.07
C GLY A 37 -5.51 -1.91 3.05
N ASN A 38 -4.91 -1.82 4.24
CA ASN A 38 -5.08 -2.84 5.27
C ASN A 38 -6.55 -3.00 5.70
N THR A 39 -7.27 -1.89 5.85
CA THR A 39 -8.68 -1.89 6.25
C THR A 39 -9.56 -2.47 5.13
N GLU A 40 -9.26 -2.14 3.87
CA GLU A 40 -9.95 -2.70 2.70
C GLU A 40 -9.71 -4.20 2.54
N SER A 41 -8.47 -4.66 2.78
CA SER A 41 -8.14 -6.09 2.74
C SER A 41 -8.86 -6.85 3.87
N ALA A 42 -9.02 -6.24 5.04
CA ALA A 42 -9.77 -6.82 6.17
C ALA A 42 -11.27 -7.01 5.88
N VAL A 43 -11.86 -6.23 4.96
CA VAL A 43 -13.24 -6.44 4.47
C VAL A 43 -13.32 -7.24 3.18
N ASN A 44 -12.23 -7.92 2.80
CA ASN A 44 -12.09 -8.68 1.55
C ASN A 44 -12.24 -7.83 0.28
N ASN A 45 -12.13 -6.50 0.37
CA ASN A 45 -12.04 -5.62 -0.79
C ASN A 45 -10.60 -5.56 -1.31
N HIS A 46 -10.12 -6.68 -1.84
CA HIS A 46 -8.73 -6.79 -2.32
C HIS A 46 -8.43 -5.87 -3.51
N ALA A 47 -9.43 -5.52 -4.32
CA ALA A 47 -9.27 -4.58 -5.42
C ALA A 47 -9.04 -3.14 -4.92
N GLY A 48 -9.79 -2.70 -3.91
CA GLY A 48 -9.55 -1.43 -3.22
C GLY A 48 -8.19 -1.43 -2.52
N ALA A 49 -7.91 -2.49 -1.75
CA ALA A 49 -6.66 -2.66 -1.03
C ALA A 49 -5.44 -2.54 -1.95
N LEU A 50 -5.49 -3.19 -3.12
CA LEU A 50 -4.45 -3.09 -4.14
C LEU A 50 -4.20 -1.64 -4.59
N GLN A 51 -5.26 -0.87 -4.86
CA GLN A 51 -5.12 0.53 -5.28
C GLN A 51 -4.50 1.39 -4.16
N SER A 52 -4.96 1.20 -2.93
CA SER A 52 -4.48 1.92 -1.75
C SER A 52 -3.03 1.59 -1.43
N HIS A 53 -2.65 0.31 -1.44
CA HIS A 53 -1.26 -0.13 -1.24
C HIS A 53 -0.35 0.30 -2.39
N GLN A 54 -0.81 0.25 -3.65
CA GLN A 54 -0.02 0.73 -4.79
C GLN A 54 0.29 2.22 -4.67
N ARG A 55 -0.69 3.05 -4.25
CA ARG A 55 -0.44 4.47 -3.99
C ARG A 55 0.60 4.67 -2.88
N ALA A 56 0.50 3.92 -1.78
CA ALA A 56 1.49 3.97 -0.71
C ALA A 56 2.89 3.61 -1.21
N LEU A 57 2.98 2.56 -2.02
CA LEU A 57 4.22 2.10 -2.64
C LEU A 57 4.82 3.19 -3.55
N ASP A 58 4.03 3.78 -4.44
CA ASP A 58 4.50 4.79 -5.39
C ASP A 58 5.04 6.04 -4.65
N ILE A 59 4.42 6.44 -3.55
CA ILE A 59 4.90 7.56 -2.73
C ILE A 59 6.18 7.18 -1.99
N ARG A 60 6.23 6.00 -1.34
CA ARG A 60 7.42 5.54 -0.61
C ARG A 60 8.62 5.32 -1.53
N MET A 61 8.42 4.79 -2.73
CA MET A 61 9.46 4.69 -3.74
C MET A 61 10.05 6.05 -4.10
N LYS A 62 9.22 7.08 -4.27
CA LYS A 62 9.68 8.43 -4.61
C LYS A 62 10.39 9.15 -3.46
N LEU A 63 9.97 8.91 -2.21
CA LEU A 63 10.48 9.62 -1.04
C LEU A 63 11.67 8.92 -0.37
N LEU A 64 11.61 7.59 -0.30
CA LEU A 64 12.54 6.78 0.50
C LEU A 64 13.43 5.90 -0.37
N GLY A 65 12.98 5.52 -1.57
CA GLY A 65 13.68 4.57 -2.41
C GLY A 65 13.80 3.20 -1.74
N ASP A 66 15.02 2.66 -1.71
CA ASP A 66 15.35 1.39 -1.05
C ASP A 66 15.34 1.56 0.48
N HIS A 67 14.16 1.33 1.05
CA HIS A 67 13.90 1.48 2.48
C HIS A 67 12.94 0.39 2.94
N THR A 68 13.02 0.00 4.22
CA THR A 68 12.17 -1.05 4.79
C THR A 68 10.67 -0.78 4.60
N ASP A 69 10.22 0.47 4.76
CA ASP A 69 8.82 0.85 4.53
C ASP A 69 8.38 0.64 3.08
N THR A 70 9.27 0.85 2.12
CA THR A 70 9.02 0.58 0.70
C THR A 70 8.86 -0.91 0.47
N VAL A 71 9.74 -1.73 1.05
CA VAL A 71 9.65 -3.20 1.00
C VAL A 71 8.33 -3.69 1.61
N THR A 72 7.92 -3.16 2.76
CA THR A 72 6.63 -3.51 3.37
C THR A 72 5.45 -3.17 2.46
N ALA A 73 5.51 -2.06 1.71
CA ALA A 73 4.47 -1.71 0.74
C ALA A 73 4.48 -2.67 -0.46
N TYR A 74 5.64 -3.09 -0.96
CA TYR A 74 5.74 -4.12 -2.00
C TYR A 74 5.06 -5.43 -1.57
N LEU A 75 5.35 -5.92 -0.37
CA LEU A 75 4.80 -7.16 0.14
C LEU A 75 3.27 -7.11 0.27
N ALA A 76 2.72 -5.95 0.68
CA ALA A 76 1.28 -5.75 0.75
C ALA A 76 0.61 -5.80 -0.64
N VAL A 77 1.20 -5.12 -1.64
CA VAL A 77 0.71 -5.17 -3.03
C VAL A 77 0.78 -6.60 -3.59
N ILE A 78 1.87 -7.32 -3.33
CA ILE A 78 2.03 -8.72 -3.74
C ILE A 78 0.96 -9.61 -3.09
N ALA A 79 0.68 -9.41 -1.81
CA ALA A 79 -0.37 -10.16 -1.11
C ALA A 79 -1.75 -9.94 -1.75
N ASP A 80 -2.12 -8.69 -2.04
CA ASP A 80 -3.42 -8.39 -2.67
C ASP A 80 -3.52 -8.95 -4.10
N LEU A 81 -2.44 -8.86 -4.90
CA LEU A 81 -2.40 -9.49 -6.22
C LEU A 81 -2.58 -11.01 -6.13
N GLY A 82 -2.04 -11.65 -5.10
CA GLY A 82 -2.24 -13.08 -4.84
C GLY A 82 -3.70 -13.43 -4.54
N LYS A 83 -4.41 -12.55 -3.82
CA LYS A 83 -5.85 -12.70 -3.59
C LYS A 83 -6.67 -12.48 -4.86
N LEU A 84 -6.21 -11.62 -5.76
CA LEU A 84 -6.85 -11.34 -7.05
C LEU A 84 -6.45 -12.31 -8.17
N GLY A 85 -5.46 -13.17 -7.95
CA GLY A 85 -4.98 -14.15 -8.94
C GLY A 85 -4.04 -13.59 -10.01
N ASP A 86 -3.53 -12.36 -9.85
CA ASP A 86 -2.62 -11.71 -10.81
C ASP A 86 -1.18 -12.17 -10.60
N THR A 87 -0.92 -13.41 -11.00
CA THR A 87 0.40 -14.05 -10.82
C THR A 87 1.50 -13.42 -11.68
N GLY A 88 1.14 -12.71 -12.76
CA GLY A 88 2.09 -12.02 -13.63
C GLY A 88 2.75 -10.85 -12.91
N ARG A 89 1.93 -9.91 -12.44
CA ARG A 89 2.43 -8.73 -11.72
C ARG A 89 3.09 -9.09 -10.39
N MET A 90 2.62 -10.14 -9.71
CA MET A 90 3.26 -10.63 -8.49
C MET A 90 4.72 -11.02 -8.72
N LYS A 91 5.01 -11.77 -9.79
CA LYS A 91 6.38 -12.22 -10.09
C LYS A 91 7.31 -11.03 -10.36
N GLU A 92 6.82 -10.06 -11.13
CA GLU A 92 7.57 -8.83 -11.43
C GLU A 92 7.88 -8.03 -10.15
N LEU A 93 6.89 -7.82 -9.29
CA LEU A 93 7.07 -7.07 -8.05
C LEU A 93 7.94 -7.81 -7.03
N LYS A 94 7.84 -9.13 -6.94
CA LYS A 94 8.73 -9.95 -6.11
C LYS A 94 10.18 -9.78 -6.53
N LEU A 95 10.46 -9.88 -7.84
CA LEU A 95 11.82 -9.70 -8.36
C LEU A 95 12.38 -8.32 -8.00
N LYS A 96 11.60 -7.24 -8.22
CA LYS A 96 12.02 -5.88 -7.83
C LYS A 96 12.26 -5.73 -6.33
N CYS A 97 11.42 -6.35 -5.50
CA CYS A 97 11.58 -6.32 -4.05
C CYS A 97 12.86 -7.04 -3.60
N ASP A 98 13.14 -8.21 -4.20
CA ASP A 98 14.34 -8.99 -3.88
C ASP A 98 15.62 -8.26 -4.33
N GLU A 99 15.59 -7.54 -5.45
CA GLU A 99 16.70 -6.72 -5.95
C GLU A 99 17.06 -5.58 -4.99
N MET A 100 16.07 -4.91 -4.40
CA MET A 100 16.29 -3.88 -3.37
C MET A 100 16.91 -4.44 -2.09
N GLN A 101 16.52 -5.66 -1.69
CA GLN A 101 17.05 -6.27 -0.47
C GLN A 101 18.46 -6.86 -0.63
N ARG A 102 19.08 -6.76 -1.81
CA ARG A 102 20.45 -7.23 -2.01
C ARG A 102 21.44 -6.21 -1.42
N PRO A 103 22.34 -6.62 -0.52
CA PRO A 103 23.40 -5.73 -0.07
C PRO A 103 24.28 -5.33 -1.27
N PHE A 104 24.62 -4.04 -1.38
CA PHE A 104 25.62 -3.56 -2.33
C PHE A 104 26.95 -4.29 -2.04
N SER A 105 27.40 -5.11 -2.99
CA SER A 105 28.67 -5.84 -2.94
C SER A 105 29.87 -4.94 -3.16
#